data_AF-F7K262-F1
#
_entry.id   AF-F7K262-F1
#
_cell.length_a   1.000
_cell.length_b   1.000
_cell.length_c   1.000
_cell.angle_alpha   90.00
_cell.angle_beta   90.00
_cell.angle_gamma   90.00
#
_symmetry.space_group_name_H-M   'P 1'
#
loop_
_entity.id
_entity.type
_entity.pdbx_description
1 polymer ?
#
loop_
_entity_poly.entity_id
_entity_poly.type
_entity_poly.pdbx_seq_one_letter_code
_entity_poly.pdbx_strand_id
1 'polypeptide(L)' 'MYKPIDKLQHSFLDFNQPMGLHMNPDNRWVRLADRIPWDEFEVKYAKLFPSDTGNVAK' A
#
# COMPACT_ATOMS: atom_id res chain seq x y z
N MET A 1 -3.61 -15.20 -8.23
CA MET A 1 -3.61 -15.19 -6.75
C MET A 1 -3.33 -13.80 -6.23
N TYR A 2 -4.27 -13.23 -5.45
CA TYR A 2 -4.02 -12.02 -4.68
C TYR A 2 -3.25 -12.39 -3.40
N LYS A 3 -2.17 -11.68 -3.08
CA LYS A 3 -1.46 -11.84 -1.81
C LYS A 3 -1.79 -10.63 -0.94
N PRO A 4 -2.57 -10.80 0.15
CA PRO A 4 -2.72 -9.72 1.10
C PRO A 4 -1.33 -9.38 1.65
N ILE A 5 -1.02 -8.09 1.72
CA ILE A 5 0.21 -7.65 2.34
C ILE A 5 -0.03 -7.81 3.85
N ASP A 6 0.88 -8.49 4.56
CA ASP A 6 0.80 -8.65 6.02
C ASP A 6 1.00 -7.29 6.69
N LYS A 7 -0.04 -6.43 6.68
CA LYS A 7 -0.32 -5.18 7.42
C LYS A 7 0.82 -4.25 7.86
N LEU A 8 2.03 -4.45 7.39
CA LEU A 8 3.08 -3.46 7.33
C LEU A 8 2.72 -2.63 6.12
N GLN A 9 1.70 -1.78 6.26
CA GLN A 9 1.70 -0.54 5.51
C GLN A 9 3.05 0.07 5.87
N HIS A 10 4.04 -0.10 4.99
CA HIS A 10 5.33 0.53 5.13
C HIS A 10 5.01 1.99 5.39
N SER A 11 5.35 2.47 6.58
CA SER A 11 5.36 3.89 6.85
C SER A 11 6.04 4.54 5.66
N PHE A 12 5.62 5.73 5.23
CA PHE A 12 6.36 6.43 4.18
C PHE A 12 7.86 6.61 4.53
N LEU A 13 8.23 6.39 5.80
CA LEU A 13 9.58 6.35 6.34
C LEU A 13 10.30 4.99 6.22
N ASP A 14 9.59 3.88 5.95
CA ASP A 14 10.15 2.52 5.88
C ASP A 14 10.72 2.19 4.49
N PHE A 15 10.53 3.07 3.50
CA PHE A 15 11.23 2.95 2.23
C PHE A 15 12.71 3.30 2.46
N ASN A 16 13.63 2.47 1.96
CA ASN A 16 15.08 2.70 1.94
C ASN A 16 15.43 4.01 1.20
N GLN A 17 15.13 5.15 1.82
CA GLN A 17 15.32 6.47 1.28
C GLN A 17 16.77 6.86 1.50
N PRO A 18 17.47 7.38 0.47
CA PRO A 18 18.77 7.98 0.68
C PRO A 18 18.63 9.13 1.69
N MET A 19 19.68 9.37 2.49
CA MET A 19 19.68 10.41 3.51
C MET A 19 19.20 11.75 2.90
N GLY A 20 18.09 12.29 3.42
CA GLY A 20 17.51 13.57 2.99
C GLY A 20 16.21 13.48 2.17
N LEU A 21 15.69 12.29 1.88
CA LEU A 21 14.48 12.11 1.06
C LEU A 21 13.20 11.82 1.87
N HIS A 22 13.09 12.36 3.09
CA HIS A 22 11.88 12.21 3.89
C HIS A 22 10.72 13.00 3.26
N MET A 23 9.60 12.32 3.00
CA MET A 23 8.38 13.00 2.57
C MET A 23 7.91 13.97 3.66
N ASN A 24 7.56 15.20 3.26
CA ASN A 24 6.99 16.18 4.17
C ASN A 24 5.61 15.68 4.65
N PRO A 25 5.38 15.48 5.97
CA PRO A 25 4.10 15.03 6.49
C PRO A 25 2.95 16.02 6.22
N ASP A 26 3.27 17.31 6.04
CA ASP A 26 2.29 18.33 5.67
C ASP A 26 1.97 18.36 4.18
N ASN A 27 2.61 17.51 3.37
CA ASN A 27 2.28 17.38 1.97
C ASN A 27 0.80 16.97 1.80
N ARG A 28 0.09 17.70 0.93
CA ARG A 28 -1.32 17.47 0.64
C ARG A 28 -1.61 16.00 0.29
N TRP A 29 -0.75 15.34 -0.47
CA TRP A 29 -0.93 13.95 -0.88
C TRP A 29 -0.72 12.97 0.27
N VAL A 30 0.24 13.21 1.16
CA VAL A 30 0.46 12.40 2.36
C VAL A 30 -0.78 12.44 3.25
N ARG A 31 -1.26 13.66 3.56
CA ARG A 31 -2.47 13.84 4.38
C ARG A 31 -3.74 13.30 3.75
N LEU A 32 -3.81 13.22 2.42
CA LEU A 32 -4.93 12.60 1.72
C LEU A 32 -4.85 11.08 1.75
N ALA A 33 -3.65 10.51 1.58
CA ALA A 33 -3.43 9.07 1.65
C ALA A 33 -3.82 8.50 3.02
N ASP A 34 -3.51 9.22 4.11
CA ASP A 34 -3.87 8.82 5.48
C ASP A 34 -5.39 8.76 5.73
N ARG A 35 -6.19 9.44 4.92
CA ARG A 35 -7.66 9.47 5.06
C ARG A 35 -8.36 8.36 4.27
N ILE A 36 -7.64 7.67 3.39
CA ILE A 36 -8.23 6.62 2.56
C ILE A 36 -8.32 5.34 3.41
N PRO A 37 -9.50 4.70 3.51
CA PRO A 37 -9.66 3.43 4.22
C PRO A 37 -9.09 2.29 3.37
N TRP A 38 -7.76 2.20 3.30
CA TRP A 38 -7.04 1.25 2.45
C TRP A 38 -7.49 -0.19 2.69
N ASP A 39 -7.68 -0.59 3.95
CA ASP A 39 -8.15 -1.94 4.33
C ASP A 39 -9.45 -2.34 3.63
N GLU A 40 -10.44 -1.43 3.56
CA GLU A 40 -11.72 -1.72 2.93
C GLU A 40 -11.60 -1.89 1.41
N PHE A 41 -10.77 -1.05 0.79
CA PHE A 41 -10.51 -1.12 -0.64
C PHE A 41 -9.67 -2.35 -0.99
N GLU A 42 -8.71 -2.73 -0.14
CA GLU A 42 -7.91 -3.93 -0.29
C GLU A 42 -8.79 -5.18 -0.33
N VAL A 43 -9.74 -5.30 0.61
CA VAL A 43 -10.71 -6.40 0.64
C VAL A 43 -11.57 -6.44 -0.62
N LYS A 44 -12.02 -5.28 -1.13
CA LYS A 44 -12.80 -5.21 -2.37
C LYS A 44 -11.97 -5.59 -3.59
N TYR A 45 -10.72 -5.14 -3.64
CA TYR A 45 -9.79 -5.43 -4.72
C TYR A 45 -9.39 -6.91 -4.75
N ALA A 46 -9.14 -7.51 -3.59
CA ALA A 46 -8.83 -8.93 -3.45
C ALA A 46 -9.92 -9.84 -4.06
N LYS A 47 -11.20 -9.45 -3.93
CA LYS A 47 -12.35 -10.20 -4.49
C LYS A 47 -12.33 -10.25 -6.03
N LEU A 48 -11.60 -9.37 -6.70
CA LEU A 48 -11.46 -9.39 -8.17
C LEU A 48 -10.52 -10.51 -8.65
N PHE A 49 -9.85 -11.22 -7.73
CA PHE A 49 -8.98 -12.35 -8.03
C PHE A 49 -9.66 -13.65 -7.60
N PRO A 50 -10.57 -14.22 -8.42
CA PRO A 50 -11.33 -15.43 -8.08
C PRO A 50 -10.49 -16.71 -8.09
N SER A 51 -9.22 -16.61 -8.52
CA SER A 51 -8.33 -17.74 -8.72
C SER A 51 -7.03 -17.58 -7.95
N ASP A 52 -6.66 -18.65 -7.25
CA ASP A 52 -5.35 -18.83 -6.62
C ASP A 52 -4.28 -19.30 -7.62
N THR A 53 -4.64 -19.48 -8.89
CA THR A 53 -3.69 -19.75 -9.99
C THR A 53 -3.35 -18.46 -10.75
N GLY A 54 -2.17 -18.43 -11.37
CA GLY A 54 -1.64 -17.28 -12.13
C GLY A 54 -0.29 -16.77 -11.61
N ASN A 55 0.54 -16.22 -12.50
CA ASN A 55 1.82 -15.62 -12.13
C ASN A 55 1.59 -14.30 -11.39
N VAL A 56 2.21 -14.16 -10.22
CA VAL A 56 2.24 -12.90 -9.48
C VAL A 56 3.03 -11.88 -10.30
N ALA A 57 2.47 -10.68 -10.49
CA ALA A 57 3.20 -9.59 -11.12
C ALA A 57 4.48 -9.28 -10.31
N LYS A 58 5.62 -9.27 -10.99
CA LYS A 58 6.94 -8.97 -10.42
C LYS A 58 7.29 -7.51 -10.64
#